data_AF-A0A373G253-F1
#
_entry.id   AF-A0A373G253-F1
#
_cell.length_a   1.000
_cell.length_b   1.000
_cell.length_c   1.000
_cell.angle_alpha   90.00
_cell.angle_beta   90.00
_cell.angle_gamma   90.00
#
_symmetry.space_group_name_H-M   'P 1'
#
loop_
_entity.id
_entity.type
_entity.pdbx_description
1 polymer ?
#
loop_
_entity_poly.entity_id
_entity_poly.type
_entity_poly.pdbx_seq_one_letter_code
_entity_poly.pdbx_strand_id
1 'polypeptide(L)'
;MFQSLRANNQLYILHKDANPYIEIGSVVSVSAPKPKYPMPTPIGQIPQTEMVVDIVINISGQNTTFQNLPAGGDIADFGQNGNIVLSCSRDAMNSEVTSMKQKSIDILNSIDFHQSVIAGCDKMLTILNPEFAEKQRQEQEIASLKGQMSEMSKNMADLMEMNKRLMEQLGTKETSKNSK
;
A
#
# COMPACT_ATOMS: atom_id res chain seq x y z
N MET A 1 -20.28 -1.20 -30.65
CA MET A 1 -20.39 0.17 -30.10
C MET A 1 -21.67 0.26 -29.29
N PHE A 2 -21.65 0.99 -28.17
CA PHE A 2 -22.80 1.14 -27.27
C PHE A 2 -24.03 1.75 -27.97
N GLN A 3 -23.86 2.71 -28.88
CA GLN A 3 -24.97 3.28 -29.66
C GLN A 3 -25.66 2.28 -30.61
N SER A 4 -24.98 1.19 -30.96
CA SER A 4 -25.51 0.17 -31.87
C SER A 4 -26.23 -0.95 -31.12
N LEU A 5 -26.18 -0.94 -29.77
CA LEU A 5 -26.91 -1.91 -28.97
C LEU A 5 -28.42 -1.76 -29.18
N ARG A 6 -29.09 -2.91 -29.17
CA ARG A 6 -30.55 -3.02 -29.30
C ARG A 6 -31.10 -3.80 -28.12
N ALA A 7 -32.41 -3.69 -27.89
CA ALA A 7 -33.10 -4.55 -26.94
C ALA A 7 -32.82 -6.03 -27.26
N ASN A 8 -32.64 -6.84 -26.22
CA ASN A 8 -32.20 -8.24 -26.23
C ASN A 8 -30.74 -8.50 -26.63
N ASN A 9 -29.91 -7.48 -26.88
CA ASN A 9 -28.47 -7.72 -27.02
C ASN A 9 -27.85 -8.12 -25.68
N GLN A 10 -26.81 -8.95 -25.73
CA GLN A 10 -26.05 -9.29 -24.54
C GLN A 10 -25.01 -8.20 -24.26
N LEU A 11 -24.89 -7.82 -22.99
CA LEU A 11 -23.87 -6.94 -22.46
C LEU A 11 -23.09 -7.68 -21.38
N TYR A 12 -21.77 -7.55 -21.41
CA TYR A 12 -20.88 -8.13 -20.43
C TYR A 12 -20.50 -7.05 -19.41
N ILE A 13 -20.66 -7.36 -18.13
CA ILE A 13 -20.24 -6.51 -17.02
C ILE A 13 -19.09 -7.23 -16.32
N LEU A 14 -17.90 -6.64 -16.32
CA LEU A 14 -16.75 -7.12 -15.58
C LEU A 14 -16.60 -6.30 -14.31
N HIS A 15 -16.65 -6.97 -13.18
CA HIS A 15 -16.29 -6.40 -11.90
C HIS A 15 -14.78 -6.62 -11.69
N LYS A 16 -14.04 -5.52 -11.54
CA LYS A 16 -12.59 -5.46 -11.28
C LYS A 16 -12.31 -5.31 -9.78
N ASP A 17 -13.14 -5.89 -8.92
CA ASP A 17 -12.92 -5.93 -7.47
C ASP A 17 -11.83 -6.96 -7.10
N ALA A 18 -11.56 -7.15 -5.80
CA ALA A 18 -10.56 -8.10 -5.32
C ALA A 18 -10.74 -9.53 -5.86
N ASN A 19 -11.99 -9.92 -6.15
CA ASN A 19 -12.33 -11.12 -6.92
C ASN A 19 -13.01 -10.71 -8.21
N PRO A 20 -12.31 -10.70 -9.35
CA PRO A 20 -12.92 -10.29 -10.59
C PRO A 20 -13.92 -11.33 -11.10
N TYR A 21 -15.12 -10.89 -11.46
CA TYR A 21 -16.17 -11.74 -12.03
C TYR A 21 -16.86 -11.04 -13.21
N ILE A 22 -17.40 -11.86 -14.12
CA ILE A 22 -18.14 -11.39 -15.28
C ILE A 22 -19.60 -11.75 -15.10
N GLU A 23 -20.46 -10.76 -15.26
CA GLU A 23 -21.89 -10.88 -15.29
C GLU A 23 -22.40 -10.57 -16.70
N ILE A 24 -23.50 -11.22 -17.10
CA ILE A 24 -24.08 -11.05 -18.44
C ILE A 24 -25.48 -10.50 -18.27
N GLY A 25 -25.69 -9.28 -18.74
CA GLY A 25 -26.98 -8.62 -18.80
C GLY A 25 -27.57 -8.66 -20.21
N SER A 26 -28.90 -8.63 -20.31
CA SER A 26 -29.61 -8.41 -21.57
C SER A 26 -30.06 -6.97 -21.66
N VAL A 27 -29.68 -6.26 -22.73
CA VAL A 27 -30.10 -4.87 -22.94
C VAL A 27 -31.61 -4.79 -23.07
N VAL A 28 -32.23 -3.90 -22.29
CA VAL A 28 -33.66 -3.61 -22.32
C VAL A 28 -33.91 -2.43 -23.26
N SER A 29 -33.17 -1.35 -23.07
CA SER A 29 -33.30 -0.14 -23.88
C SER A 29 -32.00 0.65 -23.92
N VAL A 30 -31.85 1.45 -24.99
CA VAL A 30 -30.71 2.34 -25.21
C VAL A 30 -31.27 3.70 -25.57
N SER A 31 -30.79 4.76 -24.93
CA SER A 31 -31.19 6.13 -25.23
C SER A 31 -30.56 6.60 -26.55
N ALA A 32 -31.14 7.65 -27.15
CA ALA A 32 -30.47 8.35 -28.24
C ALA A 32 -29.12 8.95 -27.74
N PRO A 33 -28.07 8.99 -28.59
CA PRO A 33 -26.81 9.62 -28.24
C PRO A 33 -27.02 11.10 -27.93
N LYS A 34 -26.64 11.54 -26.73
CA LYS A 34 -26.68 12.93 -26.28
C LYS A 34 -25.26 13.51 -26.20
N PRO A 35 -25.04 14.79 -26.52
CA PRO A 35 -23.75 15.42 -26.34
C PRO A 35 -23.39 15.45 -24.83
N LYS A 36 -22.18 15.00 -24.47
CA LYS A 36 -21.68 15.03 -23.09
C LYS A 36 -21.51 16.46 -22.55
N TYR A 37 -21.21 17.41 -23.45
CA TYR A 37 -21.12 18.84 -23.15
C TYR A 37 -22.07 19.63 -24.06
N PRO A 38 -23.06 20.35 -23.51
CA PRO A 38 -23.78 21.37 -24.24
C PRO A 38 -22.92 22.65 -24.26
N MET A 39 -21.87 22.68 -25.07
CA MET A 39 -21.07 23.90 -25.28
C MET A 39 -21.47 24.57 -26.59
N PRO A 40 -21.70 25.90 -26.60
CA PRO A 40 -21.80 26.65 -27.84
C PRO A 40 -20.44 26.59 -28.53
N THR A 41 -20.36 25.89 -29.66
CA THR A 41 -19.12 25.76 -30.44
C THR A 41 -18.67 27.12 -30.96
N PRO A 42 -17.44 27.59 -30.62
CA PRO A 42 -16.83 28.72 -31.31
C PRO A 42 -16.59 28.35 -32.78
N ILE A 43 -16.98 29.26 -33.69
CA ILE A 43 -16.83 29.09 -35.14
C ILE A 43 -15.35 28.78 -35.48
N GLY A 44 -15.10 27.66 -36.17
CA GLY A 44 -13.79 27.32 -36.74
C GLY A 44 -13.06 26.12 -36.12
N GLN A 45 -13.53 25.56 -35.01
CA GLN A 45 -13.03 24.27 -34.51
C GLN A 45 -14.02 23.15 -34.83
N ILE A 46 -13.55 22.09 -35.47
CA ILE A 46 -14.29 20.84 -35.64
C ILE A 46 -14.67 20.33 -34.25
N PRO A 47 -15.96 20.29 -33.89
CA PRO A 47 -16.37 19.78 -32.59
C PRO A 47 -16.08 18.29 -32.52
N GLN A 48 -15.21 17.87 -31.60
CA GLN A 48 -15.25 16.50 -31.10
C GLN A 48 -16.49 16.40 -30.21
N THR A 49 -17.65 16.16 -30.82
CA THR A 49 -18.87 15.82 -30.11
C THR A 49 -18.68 14.45 -29.46
N GLU A 50 -18.19 14.42 -28.22
CA GLU A 50 -18.28 13.24 -27.36
C GLU A 50 -19.77 12.96 -27.12
N MET A 51 -20.32 12.00 -27.87
CA MET A 51 -21.69 11.52 -27.68
C MET A 51 -21.70 10.42 -26.64
N VAL A 52 -22.66 10.48 -25.73
CA VAL A 52 -22.90 9.46 -24.71
C VAL A 52 -24.32 8.91 -24.81
N VAL A 53 -24.51 7.66 -24.42
CA VAL A 53 -25.80 6.97 -24.37
C VAL A 53 -26.04 6.45 -22.96
N ASP A 54 -27.31 6.38 -22.57
CA ASP A 54 -27.75 5.71 -21.37
C ASP A 54 -28.33 4.35 -21.77
N ILE A 55 -27.94 3.29 -21.08
CA ILE A 55 -28.31 1.92 -21.40
C ILE A 55 -28.97 1.30 -20.17
N VAL A 56 -30.14 0.72 -20.37
CA VAL A 56 -30.82 -0.10 -19.37
C VAL A 56 -30.58 -1.56 -19.72
N ILE A 57 -30.06 -2.33 -18.78
CA ILE A 57 -29.84 -3.77 -18.94
C ILE A 57 -30.55 -4.55 -17.84
N ASN A 58 -31.12 -5.70 -18.18
CA ASN A 58 -31.67 -6.65 -17.24
C ASN A 58 -30.60 -7.68 -16.89
N ILE A 59 -30.27 -7.74 -15.61
CA ILE A 59 -29.31 -8.68 -15.05
C ILE A 59 -30.09 -9.52 -14.03
N SER A 60 -30.16 -10.84 -14.25
CA SER A 60 -30.81 -11.76 -13.29
C SER A 60 -32.22 -11.34 -12.88
N GLY A 61 -32.97 -10.67 -13.76
CA GLY A 61 -34.32 -10.16 -13.49
C GLY A 61 -34.39 -8.73 -12.96
N GLN A 62 -33.27 -8.09 -12.62
CA GLN A 62 -33.21 -6.68 -12.19
C GLN A 62 -32.77 -5.77 -13.33
N ASN A 63 -33.49 -4.66 -13.53
CA ASN A 63 -33.11 -3.64 -14.50
C ASN A 63 -32.11 -2.66 -13.88
N THR A 64 -30.88 -2.67 -14.38
CA THR A 64 -29.80 -1.76 -14.00
C THR A 64 -29.58 -0.74 -15.13
N THR A 65 -29.55 0.53 -14.77
CA THR A 65 -29.35 1.63 -15.73
C THR A 65 -27.94 2.19 -15.61
N PHE A 66 -27.22 2.20 -16.73
CA PHE A 66 -25.89 2.76 -16.88
C PHE A 66 -25.97 4.04 -17.72
N GLN A 67 -25.59 5.18 -17.13
CA GLN A 67 -25.68 6.48 -17.78
C GLN A 67 -24.32 6.99 -18.23
N ASN A 68 -24.31 7.87 -19.24
CA ASN A 68 -23.11 8.51 -19.77
C ASN A 68 -22.07 7.56 -20.37
N LEU A 69 -22.52 6.45 -20.96
CA LEU A 69 -21.61 5.52 -21.66
C LEU A 69 -21.20 6.11 -23.01
N PRO A 70 -19.94 6.02 -23.43
CA PRO A 70 -19.46 6.56 -24.71
C PRO A 70 -20.18 5.89 -25.88
N ALA A 71 -20.94 6.64 -26.68
CA ALA A 71 -21.78 6.11 -27.76
C ALA A 71 -20.98 5.29 -28.79
N GLY A 72 -19.79 5.79 -29.16
CA GLY A 72 -18.88 5.15 -30.10
C GLY A 72 -17.96 4.10 -29.48
N GLY A 73 -18.02 3.86 -28.16
CA GLY A 73 -17.16 2.89 -27.49
C GLY A 73 -17.72 1.47 -27.55
N ASP A 74 -16.85 0.46 -27.55
CA ASP A 74 -17.22 -0.96 -27.36
C ASP A 74 -17.04 -1.43 -25.91
N ILE A 75 -16.26 -0.66 -25.14
CA ILE A 75 -15.91 -0.85 -23.74
C ILE A 75 -16.01 0.48 -23.00
N ALA A 76 -16.46 0.46 -21.76
CA ALA A 76 -16.57 1.63 -20.91
C ALA A 76 -16.36 1.25 -19.45
N ASP A 77 -15.52 2.01 -18.76
CA ASP A 77 -15.38 1.90 -17.31
C ASP A 77 -16.52 2.67 -16.62
N PHE A 78 -17.12 2.05 -15.61
CA PHE A 78 -18.21 2.56 -14.80
C PHE A 78 -17.87 2.42 -13.31
N GLY A 79 -18.30 3.37 -12.48
CA GLY A 79 -18.00 3.43 -11.05
C GLY A 79 -16.88 4.40 -10.70
N GLN A 80 -16.89 4.91 -9.46
CA GLN A 80 -16.00 6.00 -8.99
C GLN A 80 -14.50 5.68 -9.10
N ASN A 81 -14.12 4.41 -9.18
CA ASN A 81 -12.73 3.98 -9.34
C ASN A 81 -12.51 3.10 -10.59
N GLY A 82 -13.46 3.08 -11.53
CA GLY A 82 -13.38 2.17 -12.68
C GLY A 82 -13.38 0.69 -12.27
N ASN A 83 -14.05 0.36 -11.16
CA ASN A 83 -14.16 -1.00 -10.64
C ASN A 83 -15.18 -1.84 -11.43
N ILE A 84 -16.01 -1.24 -12.25
CA ILE A 84 -16.95 -1.95 -13.13
C ILE A 84 -16.59 -1.60 -14.57
N VAL A 85 -16.61 -2.58 -15.46
CA VAL A 85 -16.42 -2.38 -16.89
C VAL A 85 -17.54 -3.00 -17.65
N LEU A 86 -18.10 -2.23 -18.57
CA LEU A 86 -19.16 -2.67 -19.45
C LEU A 86 -18.54 -2.90 -20.81
N SER A 87 -18.90 -4.00 -21.45
CA SER A 87 -18.54 -4.25 -22.83
C SER A 87 -19.70 -4.85 -23.61
N CYS A 88 -19.88 -4.36 -24.83
CA CYS A 88 -20.83 -4.90 -25.79
C CYS A 88 -20.21 -5.91 -26.76
N SER A 89 -18.91 -6.20 -26.62
CA SER A 89 -18.19 -7.16 -27.45
C SER A 89 -17.41 -8.16 -26.59
N ARG A 90 -17.49 -9.45 -26.96
CA ARG A 90 -16.70 -10.50 -26.32
C ARG A 90 -15.21 -10.26 -26.49
N ASP A 91 -14.78 -9.78 -27.66
CA ASP A 91 -13.37 -9.53 -27.96
C ASP A 91 -12.81 -8.40 -27.10
N ALA A 92 -13.58 -7.31 -26.96
CA ALA A 92 -13.20 -6.19 -26.09
C ALA A 92 -13.13 -6.63 -24.61
N MET A 93 -14.09 -7.43 -24.16
CA MET A 93 -14.05 -7.98 -22.79
C MET A 93 -12.86 -8.93 -22.58
N ASN A 94 -12.58 -9.83 -23.51
CA ASN A 94 -11.43 -10.74 -23.45
C ASN A 94 -10.10 -9.98 -23.42
N SER A 95 -9.98 -8.93 -24.23
CA SER A 95 -8.80 -8.04 -24.24
C SER A 95 -8.61 -7.37 -22.89
N GLU A 96 -9.69 -6.92 -22.25
CA GLU A 96 -9.63 -6.27 -20.93
C GLU A 96 -9.23 -7.24 -19.82
N VAL A 97 -9.84 -8.43 -19.80
CA VAL A 97 -9.51 -9.49 -18.83
C VAL A 97 -8.06 -9.94 -18.98
N THR A 98 -7.59 -10.09 -20.22
CA THR A 98 -6.20 -10.46 -20.50
C THR A 98 -5.24 -9.36 -20.05
N SER A 99 -5.57 -8.09 -20.33
CA SER A 99 -4.78 -6.94 -19.89
C SER A 99 -4.71 -6.84 -18.37
N MET A 100 -5.83 -7.07 -17.67
CA MET A 100 -5.87 -7.09 -16.22
C MET A 100 -5.00 -8.22 -15.64
N LYS A 101 -5.15 -9.43 -16.17
CA LYS A 101 -4.32 -10.58 -15.77
C LYS A 101 -2.83 -10.29 -15.99
N GLN A 102 -2.46 -9.72 -17.14
CA GLN A 102 -1.08 -9.40 -17.46
C GLN A 102 -0.53 -8.35 -16.50
N LYS A 103 -1.27 -7.27 -16.23
CA LYS A 103 -0.89 -6.27 -15.22
C LYS A 103 -0.64 -6.89 -13.86
N SER A 104 -1.50 -7.81 -13.41
CA SER A 104 -1.29 -8.51 -12.14
C SER A 104 -0.01 -9.36 -12.15
N ILE A 105 0.27 -10.07 -13.25
CA ILE A 105 1.52 -10.85 -13.40
C ILE A 105 2.74 -9.93 -13.38
N ASP A 106 2.70 -8.81 -14.10
CA ASP A 106 3.77 -7.82 -14.10
C ASP A 106 4.02 -7.24 -12.70
N ILE A 107 2.95 -6.91 -11.96
CA ILE A 107 3.06 -6.47 -10.56
C ILE A 107 3.70 -7.56 -9.70
N LEU A 108 3.26 -8.82 -9.83
CA LEU A 108 3.84 -9.95 -9.11
C LEU A 108 5.32 -10.14 -9.43
N ASN A 109 5.72 -10.06 -10.70
CA ASN A 109 7.12 -10.14 -11.12
C ASN A 109 7.94 -8.95 -10.57
N SER A 110 7.30 -7.80 -10.39
CA SER A 110 7.92 -6.61 -9.83
C SER A 110 8.08 -6.69 -8.31
N ILE A 111 7.44 -7.64 -7.62
CA ILE A 111 7.54 -7.77 -6.16
C ILE A 111 8.98 -8.04 -5.74
N ASP A 112 9.71 -8.92 -6.42
CA ASP A 112 11.11 -9.22 -6.09
C ASP A 112 12.00 -7.99 -6.27
N PHE A 113 11.76 -7.22 -7.34
CA PHE A 113 12.46 -5.95 -7.58
C PHE A 113 12.15 -4.94 -6.48
N HIS A 114 10.88 -4.72 -6.16
CA HIS A 114 10.47 -3.79 -5.11
C HIS A 114 10.95 -4.23 -3.71
N GLN A 115 10.98 -5.52 -3.41
CA GLN A 115 11.59 -6.05 -2.19
C GLN A 115 13.09 -5.73 -2.12
N SER A 116 13.83 -5.93 -3.22
CA SER A 116 15.24 -5.59 -3.29
C SER A 116 15.48 -4.08 -3.16
N VAL A 117 14.60 -3.26 -3.73
CA VAL A 117 14.65 -1.79 -3.61
C VAL A 117 14.38 -1.35 -2.17
N ILE A 118 13.39 -1.92 -1.49
CA ILE A 118 13.11 -1.65 -0.07
C ILE A 118 14.33 -1.99 0.78
N ALA A 119 14.93 -3.18 0.58
CA ALA A 119 16.15 -3.56 1.29
C ALA A 119 17.33 -2.62 1.01
N GLY A 120 17.44 -2.10 -0.21
CA GLY A 120 18.39 -1.05 -0.57
C GLY A 120 18.11 0.27 0.13
N CYS A 121 16.84 0.69 0.18
CA CYS A 121 16.38 1.88 0.88
C CYS A 121 16.61 1.79 2.39
N ASP A 122 16.35 0.65 3.03
CA ASP A 122 16.63 0.43 4.46
C ASP A 122 18.12 0.56 4.78
N LYS A 123 18.99 0.00 3.93
CA LYS A 123 20.45 0.17 4.04
C LYS A 123 20.85 1.63 3.84
N MET A 124 20.28 2.31 2.85
CA MET A 124 20.54 3.74 2.62
C MET A 124 20.01 4.60 3.77
N LEU A 125 18.86 4.28 4.35
CA LEU A 125 18.31 4.94 5.55
C LEU A 125 19.21 4.74 6.76
N THR A 126 19.81 3.56 6.91
CA THR A 126 20.80 3.28 7.97
C THR A 126 22.08 4.11 7.77
N ILE A 127 22.51 4.33 6.53
CA ILE A 127 23.68 5.15 6.17
C ILE A 127 23.39 6.66 6.23
N LEU A 128 22.19 7.07 5.81
CA LEU A 128 21.71 8.46 5.79
C LEU A 128 21.27 8.94 7.18
N ASN A 129 20.95 8.01 8.08
CA ASN A 129 20.69 8.30 9.49
C ASN A 129 21.76 7.65 10.41
N PRO A 130 23.03 8.03 10.27
CA PRO A 130 24.11 7.52 11.11
C PRO A 130 23.97 8.03 12.56
N GLU A 131 23.23 9.11 12.80
CA GLU A 131 23.00 9.68 14.12
C GLU A 131 22.17 8.74 15.02
N PHE A 132 21.26 7.94 14.46
CA PHE A 132 20.52 6.93 15.24
C PHE A 132 21.35 5.67 15.50
N ALA A 133 22.21 5.27 14.56
CA ALA A 133 23.11 4.13 14.71
C ALA A 133 24.25 4.41 15.71
N GLU A 134 24.88 5.59 15.65
CA GLU A 134 25.88 6.02 16.64
C GLU A 134 25.24 6.23 18.01
N LYS A 135 24.04 6.82 18.09
CA LYS A 135 23.36 7.01 19.37
C LYS A 135 22.97 5.68 20.01
N GLN A 136 22.49 4.70 19.24
CA GLN A 136 22.19 3.36 19.78
C GLN A 136 23.46 2.61 20.21
N ARG A 137 24.57 2.78 19.48
CA ARG A 137 25.87 2.20 19.85
C ARG A 137 26.48 2.88 21.09
N GLN A 138 26.40 4.20 21.19
CA GLN A 138 26.78 4.94 22.40
C GLN A 138 25.87 4.60 23.58
N GLU A 139 24.56 4.39 23.39
CA GLU A 139 23.67 3.97 24.47
C GLU A 139 23.99 2.55 24.96
N GLN A 140 24.32 1.62 24.05
CA GLN A 140 24.79 0.27 24.42
C GLN A 140 26.13 0.31 25.15
N GLU A 141 27.07 1.14 24.71
CA GLU A 141 28.35 1.32 25.42
C GLU A 141 28.14 1.99 26.79
N ILE A 142 27.26 2.99 26.91
CA ILE A 142 26.91 3.62 28.19
C ILE A 142 26.20 2.63 29.12
N ALA A 143 25.31 1.77 28.61
CA ALA A 143 24.64 0.75 29.40
C ALA A 143 25.63 -0.31 29.90
N SER A 144 26.55 -0.75 29.03
CA SER A 144 27.62 -1.69 29.40
C SER A 144 28.60 -1.07 30.39
N LEU A 145 28.99 0.20 30.19
CA LEU A 145 29.84 0.95 31.12
C LEU A 145 29.15 1.18 32.47
N LYS A 146 27.86 1.50 32.50
CA LYS A 146 27.08 1.57 33.76
C LYS A 146 27.02 0.23 34.47
N GLY A 147 26.84 -0.87 33.73
CA GLY A 147 26.90 -2.23 34.28
C GLY A 147 28.25 -2.53 34.92
N GLN A 148 29.34 -2.29 34.19
CA GLN A 148 30.70 -2.46 34.69
C GLN A 148 31.02 -1.52 35.86
N MET A 149 30.53 -0.28 35.86
CA MET A 149 30.72 0.67 36.95
C MET A 149 29.91 0.29 38.19
N SER A 150 28.74 -0.34 38.02
CA SER A 150 27.95 -0.89 39.13
C SER A 150 28.64 -2.10 39.77
N GLU A 151 29.16 -3.03 38.96
CA GLU A 151 29.97 -4.16 39.44
C GLU A 151 31.28 -3.68 40.07
N MET A 152 31.95 -2.69 39.47
CA MET A 152 33.16 -2.09 40.02
C MET A 152 32.88 -1.36 41.34
N SER A 153 31.75 -0.65 41.46
CA SER A 153 31.33 -0.01 42.72
C SER A 153 31.03 -1.04 43.81
N LYS A 154 30.41 -2.17 43.44
CA LYS A 154 30.16 -3.28 44.36
C LYS A 154 31.46 -3.94 44.81
N ASN A 155 32.36 -4.25 43.87
CA ASN A 155 33.68 -4.79 44.17
C ASN A 155 34.54 -3.81 44.98
N MET A 156 34.44 -2.50 44.74
CA MET A 156 35.12 -1.46 45.51
C MET A 156 34.55 -1.33 46.92
N ALA A 157 33.24 -1.46 47.10
CA ALA A 157 32.61 -1.51 48.42
C ALA A 157 33.05 -2.74 49.20
N ASP A 158 33.08 -3.92 48.55
CA ASP A 158 33.60 -5.16 49.14
C ASP A 158 35.09 -5.05 49.47
N LEU A 159 35.88 -4.39 48.61
CA LEU A 159 37.30 -4.09 48.87
C LEU A 159 37.48 -3.10 50.02
N MET A 160 36.66 -2.06 50.12
CA MET A 160 36.70 -1.13 51.25
C MET A 160 36.27 -1.81 52.54
N GLU A 161 35.28 -2.71 52.52
CA GLU A 161 34.84 -3.45 53.70
C GLU A 161 35.92 -4.46 54.12
N MET A 162 36.53 -5.16 53.17
CA MET A 162 37.65 -6.06 53.42
C MET A 162 38.87 -5.29 53.95
N ASN A 163 39.19 -4.12 53.40
CA ASN A 163 40.27 -3.25 53.86
C ASN A 163 39.97 -2.65 55.24
N LYS A 164 38.71 -2.32 55.54
CA LYS A 164 38.27 -1.89 56.87
C LYS A 164 38.42 -3.01 57.89
N ARG A 165 38.02 -4.25 57.57
CA ARG A 165 38.23 -5.42 58.43
C ARG A 165 39.72 -5.72 58.64
N LEU A 166 40.54 -5.57 57.59
CA LEU A 166 42.00 -5.68 57.68
C LEU A 166 42.61 -4.60 58.56
N MET A 167 42.18 -3.34 58.43
CA MET A 167 42.57 -2.23 59.32
C MET A 167 42.13 -2.46 60.76
N GLU A 168 40.93 -3.01 61.01
CA GLU A 168 40.47 -3.38 62.36
C GLU A 168 41.29 -4.55 62.94
N GLN A 169 41.72 -5.51 62.12
CA GLN A 169 42.60 -6.60 62.56
C GLN A 169 44.07 -6.18 62.72
N LEU A 170 44.53 -5.17 62.00
CA LEU A 170 45.89 -4.61 62.13
C LEU A 170 45.96 -3.56 63.25
N GLY A 171 44.92 -2.76 63.46
CA GLY A 171 44.81 -1.77 64.53
C GLY A 171 44.61 -2.35 65.93
N THR A 172 44.20 -3.61 66.04
CA THR A 172 44.10 -4.34 67.32
C THR A 172 45.44 -4.92 67.80
N LYS A 173 46.53 -4.84 67.02
CA LYS A 173 47.83 -5.37 67.42
C LYS A 173 48.83 -4.37 68.00
N GLU A 174 48.61 -3.05 67.94
CA GLU A 174 49.60 -2.08 68.41
C GLU A 174 49.32 -1.36 69.74
N THR A 175 48.17 -1.55 70.42
CA THR A 175 47.85 -0.75 71.64
C THR A 175 47.53 -1.53 72.91
N SER A 176 48.10 -2.71 73.13
CA SER A 176 48.03 -3.36 74.47
C SER A 176 49.26 -4.17 74.84
N LYS A 177 50.43 -3.52 74.81
CA LYS A 177 51.55 -3.85 75.72
C LYS A 177 52.10 -2.57 76.30
N ASN A 178 51.38 -1.96 77.24
CA ASN A 178 52.06 -1.12 78.22
C ASN A 178 51.37 -1.16 79.58
N SER A 179 52.21 -1.43 80.57
CA SER A 179 52.11 -1.02 81.97
C SER A 179 51.13 -1.71 82.93
N LYS A 180 51.79 -2.44 83.85
CA LYS A 180 51.53 -2.63 85.30
C LYS A 180 50.54 -3.70 85.72
#